data_AF-A0A2V7N0G4-F1
#
_entry.id   AF-A0A2V7N0G4-F1
#
_cell.length_a   1.000
_cell.length_b   1.000
_cell.length_c   1.000
_cell.angle_alpha   90.00
_cell.angle_beta   90.00
_cell.angle_gamma   90.00
#
_symmetry.space_group_name_H-M   'P 1'
#
loop_
_entity.id
_entity.type
_entity.pdbx_description
1 polymer ?
#
loop_
_entity_poly.entity_id
_entity_poly.type
_entity_poly.pdbx_seq_one_letter_code
_entity_poly.pdbx_strand_id
1 'polypeptide(L)'
;MHALSALVAVLLAQSATSPTPLLLPRDSQALLRAARRAQEEFELTRRWHLPAAPSASRCDELVGRFCYWHGDDRDQPPPEPERTGRARDALLDKLDSLAALLPGDAWIAGQRVRYLVESGRTADAVRAAEACRTAGWWCWALGGLALHAAGEYAAADSAFDAALALMPAEERCQWSDLSSLLDGDLRKRYRALPCAERDRLGARLWWLARPLLSQTGNDRRSEHFARLTVVRLMREARTAYGLSWGGDLTEITLRYGWPRWWTQAPPRATGLLVDPIIAGHETTPGFHFLPAARAVLDPAAAREADFAPQAPHPRELYAPRYATAFITPPHQSAVFRRGDTALVVAAYDLAADTLFVGGSLAAALVLARDERSPALVARRDDAPARGVLLAAAPWGPLVLSLEVTTANPRHVARARYGWRPAPVGSRVSLSDLLLFDPPPDSLPATLESAALRARGSGIVPSDRPLGLYWELYGLTAGGEMVTTAVSVIPLKKSFLGLGRSK
;
A
#
# COMPACT_ATOMS: atom_id res chain seq x y z
N MET A 1 63.33 -64.09 -5.59
CA MET A 1 63.20 -63.87 -7.06
C MET A 1 62.27 -62.70 -7.27
N HIS A 2 62.80 -61.62 -7.87
CA HIS A 2 62.18 -60.49 -8.61
C HIS A 2 60.74 -60.01 -8.26
N ALA A 3 60.38 -58.73 -8.21
CA ALA A 3 61.05 -57.44 -8.42
C ALA A 3 60.07 -56.30 -7.98
N LEU A 4 60.63 -55.10 -7.81
CA LEU A 4 60.04 -53.81 -7.42
C LEU A 4 58.79 -53.33 -8.17
N SER A 5 57.97 -52.50 -7.50
CA SER A 5 57.42 -51.16 -7.92
C SER A 5 56.04 -50.91 -7.29
N ALA A 6 55.55 -49.72 -6.97
CA ALA A 6 56.09 -48.37 -6.81
C ALA A 6 54.97 -47.56 -6.09
N LEU A 7 55.38 -46.61 -5.24
CA LEU A 7 54.53 -45.68 -4.52
C LEU A 7 54.01 -44.60 -5.50
N VAL A 8 52.69 -44.35 -5.55
CA VAL A 8 52.12 -43.18 -6.25
C VAL A 8 51.40 -42.31 -5.23
N ALA A 9 52.06 -41.23 -4.82
CA ALA A 9 51.45 -40.09 -4.15
C ALA A 9 50.92 -39.13 -5.23
N VAL A 10 49.60 -38.94 -5.29
CA VAL A 10 48.97 -37.95 -6.18
C VAL A 10 49.01 -36.59 -5.48
N LEU A 11 49.90 -35.71 -5.92
CA LEU A 11 49.78 -34.27 -5.69
C LEU A 11 48.68 -33.73 -6.63
N LEU A 12 47.54 -33.33 -6.06
CA LEU A 12 46.60 -32.44 -6.73
C LEU A 12 47.10 -31.01 -6.57
N ALA A 13 47.69 -30.46 -7.63
CA ALA A 13 47.98 -29.04 -7.73
C ALA A 13 46.65 -28.26 -7.79
N GLN A 14 46.38 -27.48 -6.75
CA GLN A 14 45.30 -26.50 -6.75
C GLN A 14 45.72 -25.33 -7.65
N SER A 15 45.15 -25.23 -8.85
CA SER A 15 45.13 -23.99 -9.60
C SER A 15 44.05 -23.09 -8.98
N ALA A 16 44.44 -22.35 -7.94
CA ALA A 16 43.67 -21.21 -7.46
C ALA A 16 43.76 -20.10 -8.52
N THR A 17 42.82 -20.09 -9.46
CA THR A 17 42.57 -18.92 -10.29
C THR A 17 41.95 -17.83 -9.40
N SER A 18 42.80 -16.95 -8.90
CA SER A 18 42.37 -15.68 -8.32
C SER A 18 41.53 -14.93 -9.35
N PRO A 19 40.33 -14.41 -9.02
CA PRO A 19 39.59 -13.56 -9.94
C PRO A 19 40.40 -12.30 -10.18
N THR A 20 40.79 -12.07 -11.43
CA THR A 20 41.40 -10.81 -11.87
C THR A 20 40.41 -9.68 -11.56
N PRO A 21 40.78 -8.64 -10.79
CA PRO A 21 39.92 -7.49 -10.63
C PRO A 21 39.77 -6.83 -12.00
N LEU A 22 38.54 -6.70 -12.48
CA LEU A 22 38.22 -5.91 -13.68
C LEU A 22 38.72 -4.48 -13.44
N LEU A 23 39.88 -4.14 -14.01
CA LEU A 23 40.40 -2.79 -14.07
C LEU A 23 39.46 -1.96 -14.95
N LEU A 24 38.52 -1.28 -14.31
CA LEU A 24 37.74 -0.21 -14.94
C LEU A 24 38.73 0.81 -15.57
N PRO A 25 38.61 1.13 -16.87
CA PRO A 25 39.51 2.11 -17.52
C PRO A 25 39.49 3.43 -16.76
N ARG A 26 40.62 4.15 -16.66
CA ARG A 26 40.70 5.48 -16.00
C ARG A 26 39.61 6.46 -16.48
N ASP A 27 39.11 6.28 -17.70
CA ASP A 27 38.04 7.04 -18.31
C ASP A 27 36.67 6.83 -17.62
N SER A 28 36.32 5.61 -17.21
CA SER A 28 35.01 5.34 -16.59
C SER A 28 34.85 6.05 -15.24
N GLN A 29 35.92 6.13 -14.45
CA GLN A 29 35.91 6.92 -13.22
C GLN A 29 35.78 8.42 -13.49
N ALA A 30 36.34 8.93 -14.60
CA ALA A 30 36.20 10.33 -14.99
C ALA A 30 34.75 10.64 -15.41
N LEU A 31 34.13 9.75 -16.19
CA LEU A 31 32.72 9.85 -16.58
C LEU A 31 31.79 9.82 -15.36
N LEU A 32 32.00 8.91 -14.41
CA LEU A 32 31.21 8.86 -13.17
C LEU A 32 31.40 10.12 -12.32
N ARG A 33 32.62 10.65 -12.20
CA ARG A 33 32.86 11.93 -11.51
C ARG A 33 32.14 13.09 -12.20
N ALA A 34 32.11 13.11 -13.53
CA ALA A 34 31.36 14.12 -14.28
C ALA A 34 29.85 14.03 -14.02
N ALA A 35 29.30 12.81 -13.97
CA ALA A 35 27.90 12.56 -13.63
C ALA A 35 27.55 13.08 -12.22
N ARG A 36 28.41 12.77 -11.24
CA ARG A 36 28.25 13.23 -9.85
C ARG A 36 28.35 14.74 -9.71
N ARG A 37 29.25 15.40 -10.44
CA ARG A 37 29.35 16.87 -10.47
C ARG A 37 28.10 17.51 -11.05
N ALA A 38 27.60 17.01 -12.18
CA ALA A 38 26.36 17.52 -12.77
C ALA A 38 25.18 17.38 -11.79
N GLN A 39 25.10 16.26 -11.05
CA GLN A 39 24.09 16.05 -10.03
C GLN A 39 24.22 17.03 -8.86
N GLU A 40 25.44 17.27 -8.38
CA GLU A 40 25.71 18.24 -7.33
C GLU A 40 25.37 19.68 -7.75
N GLU A 41 25.70 20.07 -8.99
CA GLU A 41 25.38 21.38 -9.57
C GLU A 41 23.85 21.61 -9.65
N PHE A 42 23.10 20.58 -10.07
CA PHE A 42 21.64 20.62 -10.07
C PHE A 42 21.10 20.81 -8.65
N GLU A 43 21.55 19.99 -7.69
CA GLU A 43 21.07 20.05 -6.30
C GLU A 43 21.37 21.39 -5.63
N LEU A 44 22.54 21.98 -5.89
CA LEU A 44 22.88 23.32 -5.45
C LEU A 44 21.95 24.35 -6.08
N THR A 45 21.73 24.28 -7.40
CA THR A 45 20.83 25.20 -8.11
C THR A 45 19.40 25.11 -7.57
N ARG A 46 18.89 23.90 -7.33
CA ARG A 46 17.57 23.67 -6.72
C ARG A 46 17.48 24.33 -5.36
N ARG A 47 18.46 24.08 -4.46
CA ARG A 47 18.49 24.67 -3.11
C ARG A 47 18.44 26.20 -3.14
N TRP A 48 19.20 26.83 -4.03
CA TRP A 48 19.23 28.29 -4.15
C TRP A 48 17.93 28.92 -4.64
N HIS A 49 17.09 28.16 -5.35
CA HIS A 49 15.87 28.67 -5.97
C HIS A 49 14.60 28.14 -5.29
N LEU A 50 14.69 27.44 -4.16
CA LEU A 50 13.50 26.90 -3.48
C LEU A 50 12.50 28.02 -3.14
N PRO A 51 11.19 27.79 -3.33
CA PRO A 51 10.18 28.75 -2.90
C PRO A 51 10.22 28.92 -1.38
N ALA A 52 10.04 30.16 -0.93
CA ALA A 52 9.97 30.46 0.49
C ALA A 52 8.62 30.02 1.07
N ALA A 53 8.63 29.44 2.27
CA ALA A 53 7.43 29.14 3.04
C ALA A 53 7.69 29.40 4.54
N PRO A 54 6.63 29.64 5.33
CA PRO A 54 6.77 29.68 6.78
C PRO A 54 7.38 28.37 7.31
N SER A 55 8.16 28.47 8.38
CA SER A 55 8.56 27.26 9.11
C SER A 55 7.33 26.57 9.70
N ALA A 56 7.27 25.25 9.64
CA ALA A 56 6.28 24.48 10.38
C ALA A 56 6.37 24.84 11.88
N SER A 57 5.24 25.19 12.47
CA SER A 57 5.11 25.54 13.90
C SER A 57 4.84 24.31 14.78
N ARG A 58 4.55 23.16 14.16
CA ARG A 58 4.10 21.93 14.81
C ARG A 58 5.06 20.77 14.53
N CYS A 59 5.18 19.87 15.50
CA CYS A 59 5.88 18.60 15.37
C CYS A 59 5.01 17.46 15.88
N ASP A 60 4.59 16.56 15.01
CA ASP A 60 3.78 15.41 15.40
C ASP A 60 4.59 14.15 15.63
N GLU A 61 5.66 13.96 14.86
CA GLU A 61 6.55 12.81 14.98
C GLU A 61 8.01 13.25 14.82
N LEU A 62 8.87 12.86 15.76
CA LEU A 62 10.30 13.09 15.69
C LEU A 62 11.02 11.84 15.17
N VAL A 63 11.70 11.96 14.02
CA VAL A 63 12.50 10.89 13.41
C VAL A 63 13.93 11.39 13.24
N GLY A 64 14.78 11.11 14.21
CA GLY A 64 16.17 11.59 14.23
C GLY A 64 16.26 13.11 14.10
N ARG A 65 16.81 13.60 12.99
CA ARG A 65 16.94 15.05 12.69
C ARG A 65 15.66 15.69 12.13
N PHE A 66 14.64 14.89 11.80
CA PHE A 66 13.44 15.36 11.12
C PHE A 66 12.27 15.43 12.07
N CYS A 67 11.50 16.50 11.90
CA CYS A 67 10.20 16.67 12.51
C CYS A 67 9.16 16.52 11.41
N TYR A 68 8.27 15.54 11.54
CA TYR A 68 7.16 15.30 10.63
C TYR A 68 5.87 15.85 11.25
N TRP A 69 5.02 16.45 10.43
CA TRP A 69 3.71 16.96 10.82
C TRP A 69 2.63 16.41 9.88
N HIS A 70 1.49 16.03 10.45
CA HIS A 70 0.35 15.51 9.71
C HIS A 70 -0.60 16.65 9.36
N GLY A 71 -1.08 16.69 8.12
CA GLY A 71 -2.30 17.43 7.79
C GLY A 71 -2.18 18.96 7.69
N ASP A 72 -1.13 19.46 7.06
CA ASP A 72 -1.25 20.60 6.14
C ASP A 72 -0.97 20.01 4.75
N ASP A 73 -1.73 20.29 3.69
CA ASP A 73 -1.76 21.60 3.05
C ASP A 73 -3.13 21.87 2.44
N ARG A 74 -3.68 23.06 2.72
CA ARG A 74 -4.66 23.69 1.80
C ARG A 74 -3.99 24.23 0.53
N ASP A 75 -2.71 23.96 0.32
CA ASP A 75 -1.91 24.60 -0.70
C ASP A 75 -1.55 23.63 -1.81
N GLN A 76 -1.94 24.02 -3.03
CA GLN A 76 -1.39 23.45 -4.23
C GLN A 76 0.12 23.70 -4.24
N PRO A 77 0.95 22.71 -4.65
CA PRO A 77 2.40 22.91 -4.68
C PRO A 77 2.73 24.17 -5.48
N PRO A 78 3.62 25.05 -5.00
CA PRO A 78 4.04 26.21 -5.75
C PRO A 78 4.63 25.75 -7.09
N PRO A 79 4.41 26.49 -8.19
CA PRO A 79 5.04 26.19 -9.46
C PRO A 79 6.56 26.07 -9.30
N GLU A 80 7.14 25.06 -9.95
CA GLU A 80 8.58 24.91 -9.91
C GLU A 80 9.27 26.11 -10.58
N PRO A 81 10.30 26.70 -9.96
CA PRO A 81 11.08 27.77 -10.59
C PRO A 81 11.69 27.33 -11.92
N GLU A 82 11.54 28.14 -12.97
CA GLU A 82 12.05 27.84 -14.32
C GLU A 82 13.55 27.51 -14.35
N ARG A 83 14.34 28.15 -13.48
CA ARG A 83 15.79 27.86 -13.36
C ARG A 83 16.05 26.45 -12.84
N THR A 84 15.24 25.97 -11.89
CA THR A 84 15.32 24.60 -11.38
C THR A 84 14.90 23.61 -12.47
N GLY A 85 13.82 23.88 -13.19
CA GLY A 85 13.37 23.07 -14.32
C GLY A 85 14.46 22.92 -15.40
N ARG A 86 15.01 24.05 -15.89
CA ARG A 86 16.11 24.02 -16.88
C ARG A 86 17.36 23.31 -16.39
N ALA A 87 17.72 23.47 -15.12
CA ALA A 87 18.86 22.76 -14.54
C ALA A 87 18.61 21.26 -14.46
N ARG A 88 17.37 20.82 -14.20
CA ARG A 88 17.00 19.40 -14.25
C ARG A 88 17.13 18.84 -15.66
N ASP A 89 16.63 19.55 -16.66
CA ASP A 89 16.72 19.10 -18.05
C ASP A 89 18.18 18.95 -18.49
N ALA A 90 19.03 19.94 -18.17
CA ALA A 90 20.47 19.85 -18.43
C ALA A 90 21.16 18.67 -17.72
N LEU A 91 20.75 18.38 -16.47
CA LEU A 91 21.22 17.19 -15.75
C LEU A 91 20.80 15.90 -16.46
N LEU A 92 19.53 15.80 -16.87
CA LEU A 92 18.99 14.62 -17.54
C LEU A 92 19.70 14.37 -18.88
N ASP A 93 19.90 15.40 -19.70
CA ASP A 93 20.64 15.31 -20.96
C ASP A 93 22.08 14.82 -20.74
N LYS A 94 22.73 15.31 -19.67
CA LYS A 94 24.08 14.90 -19.31
C LYS A 94 24.12 13.45 -18.86
N LEU A 95 23.19 13.03 -18.01
CA LEU A 95 23.10 11.65 -17.54
C LEU A 95 22.77 10.68 -18.68
N ASP A 96 21.91 11.06 -19.62
CA ASP A 96 21.59 10.28 -20.82
C ASP A 96 22.85 10.05 -21.68
N SER A 97 23.61 11.11 -21.94
CA SER A 97 24.88 11.02 -22.67
C SER A 97 25.89 10.11 -21.97
N LEU A 98 26.01 10.23 -20.65
CA LEU A 98 26.96 9.44 -19.86
C LEU A 98 26.52 7.97 -19.71
N ALA A 99 25.20 7.69 -19.68
CA ALA A 99 24.70 6.32 -19.67
C ALA A 99 24.99 5.58 -20.97
N ALA A 100 25.01 6.28 -22.11
CA ALA A 100 25.43 5.67 -23.38
C ALA A 100 26.91 5.25 -23.37
N LEU A 101 27.77 6.04 -22.72
CA LEU A 101 29.20 5.78 -22.60
C LEU A 101 29.54 4.76 -21.50
N LEU A 102 28.72 4.69 -20.44
CA LEU A 102 28.92 3.82 -19.29
C LEU A 102 27.62 3.07 -18.91
N PRO A 103 27.11 2.19 -19.79
CA PRO A 103 25.78 1.57 -19.63
C PRO A 103 25.68 0.63 -18.43
N GLY A 104 26.81 0.12 -17.93
CA GLY A 104 26.88 -0.77 -16.77
C GLY A 104 26.92 -0.06 -15.42
N ASP A 105 26.93 1.28 -15.36
CA ASP A 105 27.02 2.02 -14.09
C ASP A 105 25.65 2.16 -13.41
N ALA A 106 25.52 1.51 -12.24
CA ALA A 106 24.28 1.45 -11.48
C ALA A 106 23.83 2.81 -10.93
N TRP A 107 24.78 3.70 -10.64
CA TRP A 107 24.48 5.02 -10.09
C TRP A 107 23.92 5.94 -11.17
N ILE A 108 24.55 6.00 -12.35
CA ILE A 108 24.06 6.79 -13.49
C ILE A 108 22.68 6.29 -13.93
N ALA A 109 22.51 4.98 -14.12
CA ALA A 109 21.21 4.39 -14.47
C ALA A 109 20.13 4.76 -13.44
N GLY A 110 20.48 4.69 -12.16
CA GLY A 110 19.58 5.06 -11.07
C GLY A 110 19.19 6.54 -11.06
N GLN A 111 20.15 7.47 -11.17
CA GLN A 111 19.85 8.90 -11.14
C GLN A 111 18.99 9.34 -12.34
N ARG A 112 19.17 8.73 -13.52
CA ARG A 112 18.31 8.98 -14.68
C ARG A 112 16.85 8.69 -14.35
N VAL A 113 16.56 7.49 -13.86
CA VAL A 113 15.20 7.08 -13.48
C VAL A 113 14.66 7.98 -12.37
N ARG A 114 15.47 8.29 -11.34
CA ARG A 114 15.08 9.17 -10.23
C ARG A 114 14.57 10.53 -10.72
N TYR A 115 15.36 11.24 -11.52
CA TYR A 115 15.04 12.62 -11.92
C TYR A 115 13.95 12.67 -13.02
N LEU A 116 13.79 11.61 -13.81
CA LEU A 116 12.63 11.44 -14.71
C LEU A 116 11.33 11.21 -13.92
N VAL A 117 11.38 10.39 -12.85
CA VAL A 117 10.24 10.20 -11.94
C VAL A 117 9.91 11.48 -11.18
N GLU A 118 10.93 12.21 -10.67
CA GLU A 118 10.75 13.47 -9.95
C GLU A 118 10.04 14.53 -10.82
N SER A 119 10.40 14.62 -12.11
CA SER A 119 9.78 15.54 -13.07
C SER A 119 8.44 15.07 -13.65
N GLY A 120 7.96 13.89 -13.27
CA GLY A 120 6.71 13.33 -13.82
C GLY A 120 6.82 12.80 -15.26
N ARG A 121 8.03 12.74 -15.85
CA ARG A 121 8.32 12.14 -17.17
C ARG A 121 8.35 10.61 -17.07
N THR A 122 7.24 10.03 -16.62
CA THR A 122 7.17 8.61 -16.25
C THR A 122 7.41 7.65 -17.41
N ALA A 123 6.92 7.98 -18.62
CA ALA A 123 7.17 7.18 -19.80
C ALA A 123 8.68 7.12 -20.16
N ASP A 124 9.38 8.23 -19.98
CA ASP A 124 10.84 8.31 -20.21
C ASP A 124 11.58 7.52 -19.12
N ALA A 125 11.11 7.60 -17.87
CA ALA A 125 11.68 6.83 -16.76
C ALA A 125 11.58 5.31 -17.01
N VAL A 126 10.44 4.83 -17.53
CA VAL A 126 10.25 3.42 -17.90
C VAL A 126 11.25 3.03 -18.99
N ARG A 127 11.38 3.81 -20.07
CA ARG A 127 12.37 3.54 -21.12
C ARG A 127 13.82 3.56 -20.61
N ALA A 128 14.14 4.47 -19.68
CA ALA A 128 15.46 4.52 -19.06
C ALA A 128 15.75 3.28 -18.19
N ALA A 129 14.74 2.77 -17.48
CA ALA A 129 14.84 1.53 -16.70
C ALA A 129 14.96 0.29 -17.59
N GLU A 130 14.22 0.20 -18.70
CA GLU A 130 14.34 -0.88 -19.69
C GLU A 130 15.72 -0.92 -20.36
N ALA A 131 16.34 0.24 -20.56
CA ALA A 131 17.69 0.35 -21.11
C ALA A 131 18.81 0.04 -20.08
N CYS A 132 18.47 -0.26 -18.83
CA CYS A 132 19.44 -0.55 -17.77
C CYS A 132 20.26 -1.82 -18.08
N ARG A 133 21.59 -1.74 -17.91
CA ARG A 133 22.54 -2.85 -18.16
C ARG A 133 23.41 -3.18 -16.94
N THR A 134 22.84 -3.01 -15.75
CA THR A 134 23.53 -3.19 -14.47
C THR A 134 23.20 -4.57 -13.87
N ALA A 135 23.27 -4.73 -12.54
CA ALA A 135 22.77 -5.94 -11.90
C ALA A 135 21.27 -6.12 -12.19
N GLY A 136 20.86 -7.33 -12.59
CA GLY A 136 19.48 -7.59 -13.02
C GLY A 136 18.43 -7.18 -12.00
N TRP A 137 18.63 -7.49 -10.73
CA TRP A 137 17.71 -7.10 -9.66
C TRP A 137 17.56 -5.58 -9.52
N TRP A 138 18.64 -4.82 -9.77
CA TRP A 138 18.62 -3.37 -9.67
C TRP A 138 17.87 -2.74 -10.83
N CYS A 139 18.08 -3.25 -12.06
CA CYS A 139 17.31 -2.81 -13.22
C CYS A 139 15.80 -3.06 -13.03
N TRP A 140 15.41 -4.22 -12.47
CA TRP A 140 14.02 -4.49 -12.13
C TRP A 140 13.47 -3.57 -11.05
N ALA A 141 14.24 -3.24 -10.00
CA ALA A 141 13.83 -2.29 -8.98
C ALA A 141 13.61 -0.87 -9.56
N LEU A 142 14.48 -0.42 -10.46
CA LEU A 142 14.32 0.84 -11.20
C LEU A 142 13.06 0.81 -12.08
N GLY A 143 12.80 -0.31 -12.75
CA GLY A 143 11.58 -0.51 -13.53
C GLY A 143 10.32 -0.45 -12.67
N GLY A 144 10.32 -1.11 -11.51
CA GLY A 144 9.24 -1.05 -10.53
C GLY A 144 8.95 0.37 -10.04
N LEU A 145 9.99 1.15 -9.74
CA LEU A 145 9.84 2.57 -9.37
C LEU A 145 9.21 3.40 -10.51
N ALA A 146 9.69 3.23 -11.75
CA ALA A 146 9.18 3.97 -12.90
C ALA A 146 7.71 3.61 -13.22
N LEU A 147 7.37 2.32 -13.18
CA LEU A 147 6.01 1.82 -13.37
C LEU A 147 5.06 2.28 -12.25
N HIS A 148 5.52 2.25 -11.00
CA HIS A 148 4.73 2.77 -9.87
C HIS A 148 4.42 4.25 -10.07
N ALA A 149 5.43 5.05 -10.44
CA ALA A 149 5.24 6.48 -10.73
C ALA A 149 4.27 6.70 -11.90
N ALA A 150 4.29 5.83 -12.93
CA ALA A 150 3.35 5.85 -14.04
C ALA A 150 1.89 5.52 -13.63
N GLY A 151 1.68 4.87 -12.49
CA GLY A 151 0.38 4.34 -12.05
C GLY A 151 0.11 2.90 -12.50
N GLU A 152 1.11 2.24 -13.08
CA GLU A 152 1.03 0.86 -13.56
C GLU A 152 1.33 -0.13 -12.41
N TYR A 153 0.48 -0.12 -11.38
CA TYR A 153 0.77 -0.78 -10.10
C TYR A 153 0.96 -2.29 -10.19
N ALA A 154 0.20 -2.99 -11.05
CA ALA A 154 0.35 -4.43 -11.25
C ALA A 154 1.69 -4.80 -11.92
N ALA A 155 2.09 -4.01 -12.92
CA ALA A 155 3.38 -4.18 -13.57
C ALA A 155 4.53 -3.83 -12.62
N ALA A 156 4.38 -2.78 -11.80
CA ALA A 156 5.34 -2.39 -10.79
C ALA A 156 5.56 -3.49 -9.75
N ASP A 157 4.47 -4.07 -9.21
CA ASP A 157 4.52 -5.17 -8.24
C ASP A 157 5.24 -6.39 -8.84
N SER A 158 4.95 -6.74 -10.10
CA SER A 158 5.63 -7.82 -10.83
C SER A 158 7.13 -7.54 -11.04
N ALA A 159 7.50 -6.30 -11.37
CA ALA A 159 8.89 -5.90 -11.51
C ALA A 159 9.64 -6.01 -10.17
N PHE A 160 9.02 -5.64 -9.05
CA PHE A 160 9.62 -5.83 -7.74
C PHE A 160 9.74 -7.30 -7.33
N ASP A 161 8.80 -8.17 -7.72
CA ASP A 161 8.95 -9.61 -7.55
C ASP A 161 10.16 -10.16 -8.32
N ALA A 162 10.34 -9.72 -9.57
CA ALA A 162 11.52 -10.06 -10.37
C ALA A 162 12.83 -9.53 -9.74
N ALA A 163 12.80 -8.33 -9.17
CA ALA A 163 13.93 -7.78 -8.43
C ALA A 163 14.29 -8.66 -7.23
N LEU A 164 13.31 -8.97 -6.37
CA LEU A 164 13.49 -9.81 -5.18
C LEU A 164 14.00 -11.21 -5.53
N ALA A 165 13.49 -11.82 -6.61
CA ALA A 165 13.91 -13.14 -7.05
C ALA A 165 15.39 -13.21 -7.48
N LEU A 166 15.94 -12.11 -7.98
CA LEU A 166 17.34 -11.99 -8.43
C LEU A 166 18.28 -11.44 -7.36
N MET A 167 17.77 -10.96 -6.22
CA MET A 167 18.60 -10.46 -5.13
C MET A 167 19.31 -11.61 -4.40
N PRO A 168 20.58 -11.43 -3.98
CA PRO A 168 21.22 -12.30 -3.01
C PRO A 168 20.37 -12.43 -1.73
N ALA A 169 20.38 -13.60 -1.09
CA ALA A 169 19.47 -13.88 0.03
C ALA A 169 19.57 -12.88 1.19
N GLU A 170 20.77 -12.41 1.51
CA GLU A 170 20.99 -11.40 2.55
C GLU A 170 20.42 -10.03 2.15
N GLU A 171 20.69 -9.57 0.92
CA GLU A 171 20.15 -8.32 0.38
C GLU A 171 18.62 -8.37 0.34
N ARG A 172 18.04 -9.47 -0.17
CA ARG A 172 16.59 -9.70 -0.21
C ARG A 172 15.96 -9.62 1.18
N CYS A 173 16.66 -10.13 2.19
CA CYS A 173 16.18 -10.10 3.57
C CYS A 173 16.12 -8.68 4.14
N GLN A 174 17.18 -7.90 3.91
CA GLN A 174 17.24 -6.50 4.34
C GLN A 174 16.23 -5.65 3.57
N TRP A 175 16.09 -5.88 2.27
CA TRP A 175 15.15 -5.18 1.40
C TRP A 175 13.68 -5.48 1.72
N SER A 176 13.39 -6.63 2.32
CA SER A 176 12.03 -7.02 2.70
C SER A 176 11.70 -6.73 4.17
N ASP A 177 12.60 -6.07 4.92
CA ASP A 177 12.41 -5.79 6.35
C ASP A 177 11.36 -4.70 6.57
N LEU A 178 10.24 -5.09 7.18
CA LEU A 178 9.11 -4.20 7.46
C LEU A 178 9.22 -3.48 8.81
N SER A 179 10.30 -3.70 9.55
CA SER A 179 10.45 -3.27 10.95
C SER A 179 10.23 -1.77 11.18
N SER A 180 10.50 -0.92 10.18
CA SER A 180 10.31 0.54 10.26
C SER A 180 8.84 0.95 10.21
N LEU A 181 7.99 0.15 9.54
CA LEU A 181 6.57 0.41 9.36
C LEU A 181 5.70 -0.17 10.48
N LEU A 182 6.24 -1.12 11.25
CA LEU A 182 5.52 -1.76 12.35
C LEU A 182 5.76 -1.01 13.66
N ASP A 183 4.85 -1.18 14.61
CA ASP A 183 4.96 -0.68 15.96
C ASP A 183 4.58 -1.74 17.01
N GLY A 184 4.63 -1.34 18.28
CA GLY A 184 4.17 -2.15 19.41
C GLY A 184 4.69 -3.59 19.44
N ASP A 185 3.80 -4.51 19.78
CA ASP A 185 4.12 -5.94 19.92
C ASP A 185 4.26 -6.65 18.57
N LEU A 186 3.59 -6.17 17.52
CA LEU A 186 3.76 -6.74 16.18
C LEU A 186 5.20 -6.54 15.69
N ARG A 187 5.78 -5.36 15.88
CA ARG A 187 7.19 -5.09 15.54
C ARG A 187 8.14 -5.99 16.33
N LYS A 188 7.93 -6.12 17.65
CA LYS A 188 8.77 -6.98 18.50
C LYS A 188 8.75 -8.42 18.01
N ARG A 189 7.54 -8.95 17.75
CA ARG A 189 7.34 -10.30 17.23
C ARG A 189 7.99 -10.47 15.86
N TYR A 190 7.76 -9.53 14.94
CA TYR A 190 8.33 -9.54 13.59
C TYR A 190 9.87 -9.58 13.61
N ARG A 191 10.51 -8.75 14.44
CA ARG A 191 11.98 -8.72 14.56
C ARG A 191 12.57 -10.01 15.10
N ALA A 192 11.83 -10.76 15.92
CA ALA A 192 12.27 -12.06 16.43
C ALA A 192 12.20 -13.18 15.38
N LEU A 193 11.48 -12.99 14.27
CA LEU A 193 11.33 -14.01 13.23
C LEU A 193 12.59 -14.10 12.35
N PRO A 194 12.96 -15.31 11.90
CA PRO A 194 13.93 -15.49 10.84
C PRO A 194 13.39 -14.98 9.50
N CYS A 195 14.29 -14.74 8.54
CA CYS A 195 13.94 -14.09 7.28
C CYS A 195 12.76 -14.72 6.53
N ALA A 196 12.76 -16.05 6.37
CA ALA A 196 11.68 -16.75 5.67
C ALA A 196 10.31 -16.62 6.35
N GLU A 197 10.29 -16.47 7.67
CA GLU A 197 9.05 -16.24 8.42
C GLU A 197 8.61 -14.77 8.36
N ARG A 198 9.56 -13.83 8.31
CA ARG A 198 9.27 -12.42 8.00
C ARG A 198 8.65 -12.26 6.62
N ASP A 199 9.14 -13.00 5.62
CA ASP A 199 8.57 -12.99 4.26
C ASP A 199 7.11 -13.47 4.26
N ARG A 200 6.80 -14.55 4.97
CA ARG A 200 5.43 -15.08 5.09
C ARG A 200 4.50 -14.09 5.79
N LEU A 201 4.96 -13.50 6.89
CA LEU A 201 4.19 -12.48 7.61
C LEU A 201 4.02 -11.20 6.77
N GLY A 202 5.06 -10.83 6.02
CA GLY A 202 5.07 -9.71 5.07
C GLY A 202 4.07 -9.91 3.94
N ALA A 203 3.99 -11.10 3.34
CA ALA A 203 2.99 -11.41 2.31
C ALA A 203 1.55 -11.21 2.82
N ARG A 204 1.26 -11.68 4.04
CA ARG A 204 -0.05 -11.45 4.68
C ARG A 204 -0.31 -9.98 4.98
N LEU A 205 0.67 -9.30 5.54
CA LEU A 205 0.56 -7.87 5.84
C LEU A 205 0.30 -7.07 4.57
N TRP A 206 1.03 -7.34 3.49
CA TRP A 206 0.83 -6.66 2.22
C TRP A 206 -0.51 -6.98 1.61
N TRP A 207 -0.97 -8.23 1.64
CA TRP A 207 -2.32 -8.59 1.20
C TRP A 207 -3.40 -7.76 1.93
N LEU A 208 -3.30 -7.67 3.25
CA LEU A 208 -4.25 -6.93 4.08
C LEU A 208 -4.13 -5.40 3.94
N ALA A 209 -2.94 -4.90 3.60
CA ALA A 209 -2.66 -3.47 3.43
C ALA A 209 -3.06 -2.91 2.05
N ARG A 210 -3.59 -3.73 1.14
CA ARG A 210 -4.09 -3.27 -0.16
C ARG A 210 -5.19 -2.23 0.07
N PRO A 211 -5.08 -0.99 -0.44
CA PRO A 211 -6.15 -0.01 -0.32
C PRO A 211 -7.46 -0.54 -0.92
N LEU A 212 -7.40 -1.14 -2.10
CA LEU A 212 -8.50 -1.83 -2.76
C LEU A 212 -8.10 -3.27 -3.06
N LEU A 213 -8.81 -4.24 -2.47
CA LEU A 213 -8.60 -5.66 -2.75
C LEU A 213 -9.13 -6.05 -4.13
N SER A 214 -10.07 -5.26 -4.69
CA SER A 214 -10.64 -5.47 -6.02
C SER A 214 -9.71 -5.06 -7.16
N GLN A 215 -8.70 -4.22 -6.93
CA GLN A 215 -7.76 -3.83 -7.97
C GLN A 215 -6.81 -4.98 -8.33
N THR A 216 -6.14 -4.90 -9.47
CA THR A 216 -5.05 -5.81 -9.82
C THR A 216 -3.72 -5.25 -9.30
N GLY A 217 -2.89 -6.10 -8.70
CA GLY A 217 -1.63 -5.69 -8.09
C GLY A 217 -1.77 -5.06 -6.70
N ASN A 218 -0.66 -4.89 -6.01
CA ASN A 218 -0.62 -4.29 -4.68
C ASN A 218 0.12 -2.95 -4.74
N ASP A 219 -0.62 -1.87 -4.97
CA ASP A 219 -0.07 -0.53 -5.08
C ASP A 219 0.63 -0.10 -3.78
N ARG A 220 0.08 -0.43 -2.60
CA ARG A 220 0.74 -0.15 -1.31
C ARG A 220 2.07 -0.89 -1.15
N ARG A 221 2.15 -2.16 -1.57
CA ARG A 221 3.41 -2.92 -1.57
C ARG A 221 4.41 -2.35 -2.58
N SER A 222 3.96 -2.05 -3.79
CA SER A 222 4.81 -1.44 -4.82
C SER A 222 5.33 -0.06 -4.41
N GLU A 223 4.53 0.74 -3.69
CA GLU A 223 4.97 2.01 -3.08
C GLU A 223 6.10 1.77 -2.07
N HIS A 224 6.00 0.73 -1.23
CA HIS A 224 7.07 0.43 -0.28
C HIS A 224 8.39 0.10 -0.98
N PHE A 225 8.36 -0.73 -2.02
CA PHE A 225 9.57 -1.05 -2.78
C PHE A 225 10.06 0.12 -3.63
N ALA A 226 9.17 0.99 -4.11
CA ALA A 226 9.53 2.26 -4.73
C ALA A 226 10.28 3.14 -3.72
N ARG A 227 9.81 3.26 -2.48
CA ARG A 227 10.50 3.99 -1.40
C ARG A 227 11.88 3.40 -1.10
N LEU A 228 12.03 2.08 -1.00
CA LEU A 228 13.33 1.43 -0.82
C LEU A 228 14.28 1.72 -1.99
N THR A 229 13.76 1.71 -3.22
CA THR A 229 14.53 2.07 -4.42
C THR A 229 14.99 3.53 -4.33
N VAL A 230 14.11 4.45 -3.94
CA VAL A 230 14.45 5.87 -3.72
C VAL A 230 15.47 6.06 -2.59
N VAL A 231 15.34 5.34 -1.47
CA VAL A 231 16.33 5.33 -0.38
C VAL A 231 17.70 4.94 -0.92
N ARG A 232 17.79 3.87 -1.72
CA ARG A 232 19.06 3.45 -2.35
C ARG A 232 19.62 4.52 -3.28
N LEU A 233 18.77 5.13 -4.10
CA LEU A 233 19.13 6.19 -5.04
C LEU A 233 19.66 7.46 -4.35
N MET A 234 19.07 7.84 -3.22
CA MET A 234 19.41 9.06 -2.51
C MET A 234 20.61 8.88 -1.56
N ARG A 235 20.82 7.68 -1.01
CA ARG A 235 21.92 7.42 -0.06
C ARG A 235 23.30 7.75 -0.61
N GLU A 236 23.50 7.58 -1.92
CA GLU A 236 24.77 7.81 -2.60
C GLU A 236 24.76 9.09 -3.46
N ALA A 237 23.82 10.00 -3.23
CA ALA A 237 23.62 11.23 -4.01
C ALA A 237 23.48 12.45 -3.10
N ARG A 238 23.68 13.66 -3.66
CA ARG A 238 23.25 14.89 -2.99
C ARG A 238 21.71 14.96 -2.95
N THR A 239 21.16 15.57 -1.91
CA THR A 239 19.71 15.77 -1.75
C THR A 239 19.41 17.24 -1.49
N ALA A 240 18.15 17.64 -1.72
CA ALA A 240 17.69 19.01 -1.44
C ALA A 240 17.97 19.43 0.01
N TYR A 241 17.87 18.51 0.97
CA TYR A 241 18.11 18.81 2.38
C TYR A 241 19.52 19.32 2.68
N GLY A 242 20.52 19.03 1.83
CA GLY A 242 21.91 19.39 2.10
C GLY A 242 22.56 18.61 3.25
N LEU A 243 21.84 17.64 3.83
CA LEU A 243 22.30 16.80 4.92
C LEU A 243 22.90 15.49 4.40
N SER A 244 23.82 14.91 5.18
CA SER A 244 24.27 13.55 4.94
C SER A 244 23.12 12.55 5.12
N TRP A 245 23.06 11.54 4.26
CA TRP A 245 22.07 10.48 4.37
C TRP A 245 22.27 9.70 5.67
N GLY A 246 21.19 9.51 6.43
CA GLY A 246 21.19 8.83 7.73
C GLY A 246 20.00 7.87 7.86
N GLY A 247 20.00 7.09 8.95
CA GLY A 247 18.90 6.17 9.23
C GLY A 247 17.55 6.87 9.40
N ASP A 248 17.57 8.14 9.82
CA ASP A 248 16.39 8.99 9.93
C ASP A 248 15.75 9.32 8.57
N LEU A 249 16.56 9.67 7.57
CA LEU A 249 16.11 9.86 6.18
C LEU A 249 15.58 8.57 5.58
N THR A 250 16.21 7.43 5.87
CA THR A 250 15.68 6.12 5.47
C THR A 250 14.31 5.88 6.11
N GLU A 251 14.18 6.06 7.43
CA GLU A 251 12.94 5.79 8.15
C GLU A 251 11.80 6.71 7.70
N ILE A 252 12.03 8.03 7.59
CA ILE A 252 11.00 8.97 7.17
C ILE A 252 10.55 8.70 5.73
N THR A 253 11.50 8.39 4.82
CA THR A 253 11.18 8.04 3.43
C THR A 253 10.35 6.76 3.34
N LEU A 254 10.66 5.74 4.15
CA LEU A 254 9.90 4.49 4.16
C LEU A 254 8.50 4.66 4.73
N ARG A 255 8.35 5.47 5.78
CA ARG A 255 7.07 5.69 6.47
C ARG A 255 6.12 6.61 5.71
N TYR A 256 6.62 7.70 5.14
CA TYR A 256 5.78 8.76 4.60
C TYR A 256 5.91 8.97 3.09
N GLY A 257 6.98 8.44 2.48
CA GLY A 257 7.29 8.63 1.07
C GLY A 257 8.44 9.61 0.89
N TRP A 258 8.83 9.83 -0.37
CA TRP A 258 9.82 10.85 -0.69
C TRP A 258 9.12 12.17 -1.05
N PRO A 259 9.74 13.31 -0.74
CA PRO A 259 9.18 14.61 -1.10
C PRO A 259 8.94 14.74 -2.61
N ARG A 260 7.83 15.37 -2.97
CA ARG A 260 7.45 15.73 -4.34
C ARG A 260 7.83 17.15 -4.70
N TRP A 261 7.92 18.01 -3.69
CA TRP A 261 8.36 19.39 -3.80
C TRP A 261 9.00 19.82 -2.48
N TRP A 262 9.67 20.97 -2.50
CA TRP A 262 10.43 21.47 -1.37
C TRP A 262 10.19 22.97 -1.19
N THR A 263 10.26 23.41 0.05
CA THR A 263 10.29 24.83 0.41
C THR A 263 11.50 25.12 1.29
N GLN A 264 11.84 26.39 1.40
CA GLN A 264 12.82 26.87 2.36
C GLN A 264 12.18 27.88 3.31
N ALA A 265 12.59 27.84 4.57
CA ALA A 265 12.24 28.84 5.56
C ALA A 265 13.52 29.52 6.08
N PRO A 266 13.42 30.80 6.51
CA PRO A 266 14.52 31.47 7.19
C PRO A 266 14.99 30.64 8.39
N PRO A 267 16.29 30.69 8.74
CA PRO A 267 16.79 30.03 9.95
C PRO A 267 16.05 30.51 11.20
N ARG A 268 15.78 29.61 12.15
CA ARG A 268 15.11 29.94 13.43
C ARG A 268 15.95 30.82 14.37
N ALA A 269 17.25 30.98 14.11
CA ALA A 269 18.16 31.82 14.89
C ALA A 269 18.79 32.91 14.02
N THR A 270 18.81 34.15 14.54
CA THR A 270 19.49 35.29 13.93
C THR A 270 20.97 35.33 14.35
N GLY A 271 21.85 34.86 13.46
CA GLY A 271 23.32 34.82 13.63
C GLY A 271 24.00 34.15 12.42
N LEU A 272 25.29 34.42 12.21
CA LEU A 272 26.10 34.11 11.00
C LEU A 272 25.82 32.73 10.35
N LEU A 273 25.64 32.75 9.01
CA LEU A 273 25.70 31.61 8.07
C LEU A 273 25.01 30.32 8.53
N VAL A 274 23.77 30.41 8.98
CA VAL A 274 22.94 29.22 9.19
C VAL A 274 22.22 28.89 7.88
N ASP A 275 22.43 27.68 7.37
CA ASP A 275 21.72 27.16 6.18
C ASP A 275 20.20 27.31 6.37
N PRO A 276 19.43 27.65 5.32
CA PRO A 276 17.98 27.72 5.40
C PRO A 276 17.38 26.37 5.78
N ILE A 277 16.27 26.38 6.51
CA ILE A 277 15.55 25.15 6.87
C ILE A 277 14.77 24.70 5.63
N ILE A 278 15.11 23.52 5.11
CA ILE A 278 14.45 22.95 3.93
C ILE A 278 13.39 21.94 4.39
N ALA A 279 12.15 22.19 4.00
CA ALA A 279 11.04 21.27 4.17
C ALA A 279 10.78 20.52 2.86
N GLY A 280 10.64 19.21 2.95
CA GLY A 280 10.13 18.38 1.86
C GLY A 280 8.67 18.08 2.10
N HIS A 281 7.88 18.02 1.03
CA HIS A 281 6.44 17.82 1.08
C HIS A 281 6.05 16.62 0.23
N GLU A 282 5.45 15.61 0.86
CA GLU A 282 4.97 14.41 0.18
C GLU A 282 3.63 14.65 -0.54
N THR A 283 3.13 13.65 -1.26
CA THR A 283 1.80 13.73 -1.87
C THR A 283 0.71 13.69 -0.79
N THR A 284 -0.22 14.63 -0.85
CA THR A 284 -1.40 14.70 0.01
C THR A 284 -2.69 14.54 -0.83
N PRO A 285 -3.80 14.06 -0.25
CA PRO A 285 -3.92 13.51 1.11
C PRO A 285 -3.29 12.11 1.22
N GLY A 286 -2.60 11.86 2.33
CA GLY A 286 -2.09 10.54 2.69
C GLY A 286 -3.06 9.78 3.59
N PHE A 287 -3.11 8.45 3.44
CA PHE A 287 -3.94 7.56 4.25
C PHE A 287 -3.10 6.43 4.87
N HIS A 288 -3.56 5.91 6.00
CA HIS A 288 -3.00 4.74 6.66
C HIS A 288 -3.58 3.47 6.05
N PHE A 289 -2.75 2.47 5.76
CA PHE A 289 -3.22 1.21 5.19
C PHE A 289 -2.68 -0.03 5.89
N LEU A 290 -1.65 0.09 6.72
CA LEU A 290 -1.21 -1.08 7.47
C LEU A 290 -2.27 -1.52 8.48
N PRO A 291 -2.69 -2.79 8.47
CA PRO A 291 -3.71 -3.27 9.38
C PRO A 291 -3.18 -3.33 10.82
N ALA A 292 -4.09 -3.23 11.78
CA ALA A 292 -3.75 -3.48 13.19
C ALA A 292 -3.23 -4.90 13.40
N ALA A 293 -2.39 -5.09 14.43
CA ALA A 293 -1.77 -6.37 14.75
C ALA A 293 -2.77 -7.54 14.86
N ARG A 294 -3.96 -7.30 15.42
CA ARG A 294 -5.01 -8.32 15.55
C ARG A 294 -5.43 -8.89 14.20
N ALA A 295 -5.57 -8.04 13.18
CA ALA A 295 -6.00 -8.44 11.85
C ALA A 295 -4.91 -9.21 11.10
N VAL A 296 -3.64 -8.89 11.34
CA VAL A 296 -2.52 -9.65 10.76
C VAL A 296 -2.44 -11.06 11.38
N LEU A 297 -2.62 -11.15 12.69
CA LEU A 297 -2.47 -12.41 13.43
C LEU A 297 -3.68 -13.34 13.22
N ASP A 298 -4.88 -12.77 13.15
CA ASP A 298 -6.12 -13.51 12.92
C ASP A 298 -7.05 -12.75 11.94
N PRO A 299 -6.81 -12.85 10.62
CA PRO A 299 -7.56 -12.07 9.61
C PRO A 299 -9.07 -12.27 9.65
N ALA A 300 -9.52 -13.48 9.98
CA ALA A 300 -10.95 -13.78 10.02
C ALA A 300 -11.65 -13.28 11.31
N ALA A 301 -10.90 -12.72 12.26
CA ALA A 301 -11.42 -12.02 13.44
C ALA A 301 -11.19 -10.51 13.35
N ALA A 302 -10.61 -10.04 12.23
CA ALA A 302 -10.38 -8.62 11.99
C ALA A 302 -11.69 -7.86 12.00
N ARG A 303 -11.69 -6.69 12.62
CA ARG A 303 -12.82 -5.77 12.66
C ARG A 303 -12.58 -4.65 11.67
N GLU A 304 -13.64 -3.93 11.32
CA GLU A 304 -13.52 -2.78 10.43
C GLU A 304 -12.50 -1.74 10.90
N ALA A 305 -12.48 -1.44 12.21
CA ALA A 305 -11.54 -0.51 12.80
C ALA A 305 -10.05 -0.92 12.64
N ASP A 306 -9.77 -2.18 12.32
CA ASP A 306 -8.41 -2.65 12.04
C ASP A 306 -7.87 -2.20 10.69
N PHE A 307 -8.74 -1.67 9.83
CA PHE A 307 -8.43 -1.19 8.48
C PHE A 307 -8.80 0.28 8.31
N ALA A 308 -8.91 1.04 9.41
CA ALA A 308 -9.29 2.45 9.36
C ALA A 308 -8.24 3.28 8.59
N PRO A 309 -8.61 3.94 7.47
CA PRO A 309 -7.67 4.71 6.68
C PRO A 309 -7.25 6.02 7.35
N GLN A 310 -8.04 6.51 8.30
CA GLN A 310 -7.70 7.61 9.18
C GLN A 310 -7.25 7.08 10.53
N ALA A 311 -5.96 7.19 10.83
CA ALA A 311 -5.43 7.01 12.17
C ALA A 311 -5.01 8.39 12.72
N PRO A 312 -5.26 8.71 14.01
CA PRO A 312 -4.85 10.01 14.57
C PRO A 312 -3.33 10.27 14.53
N HIS A 313 -2.52 9.22 14.71
CA HIS A 313 -1.06 9.26 14.66
C HIS A 313 -0.56 8.10 13.79
N PRO A 314 -0.69 8.20 12.46
CA PRO A 314 -0.38 7.10 11.56
C PRO A 314 1.12 6.82 11.54
N ARG A 315 1.50 5.55 11.74
CA ARG A 315 2.90 5.12 11.63
C ARG A 315 3.44 5.29 10.21
N GLU A 316 2.56 5.19 9.22
CA GLU A 316 2.87 5.36 7.81
C GLU A 316 1.69 5.98 7.08
N LEU A 317 2.00 6.69 5.99
CA LEU A 317 1.01 7.26 5.08
C LEU A 317 1.36 6.88 3.65
N TYR A 318 0.31 6.71 2.84
CA TYR A 318 0.39 6.53 1.40
C TYR A 318 -0.76 7.28 0.72
N ALA A 319 -0.45 7.99 -0.36
CA ALA A 319 -1.38 8.77 -1.15
C ALA A 319 -1.59 8.12 -2.54
N PRO A 320 -2.56 7.21 -2.69
CA PRO A 320 -2.83 6.58 -3.99
C PRO A 320 -3.37 7.61 -5.00
N ARG A 321 -2.91 7.52 -6.24
CA ARG A 321 -3.30 8.48 -7.30
C ARG A 321 -4.78 8.40 -7.67
N TYR A 322 -5.48 7.34 -7.31
CA TYR A 322 -6.90 7.15 -7.62
C TYR A 322 -7.84 7.55 -6.47
N ALA A 323 -7.33 8.11 -5.36
CA ALA A 323 -8.19 8.51 -4.25
C ALA A 323 -7.75 9.82 -3.58
N THR A 324 -8.68 10.75 -3.44
CA THR A 324 -8.57 11.99 -2.65
C THR A 324 -9.39 11.92 -1.36
N ALA A 325 -10.23 10.89 -1.20
CA ALA A 325 -10.94 10.61 0.05
C ALA A 325 -11.12 9.10 0.22
N PHE A 326 -11.02 8.64 1.46
CA PHE A 326 -11.42 7.31 1.90
C PHE A 326 -12.45 7.45 3.02
N ILE A 327 -13.58 6.75 2.91
CA ILE A 327 -14.57 6.68 3.98
C ILE A 327 -15.00 5.25 4.23
N THR A 328 -15.66 5.01 5.35
CA THR A 328 -16.43 3.79 5.58
C THR A 328 -17.89 4.04 5.18
N PRO A 329 -18.46 3.29 4.24
CA PRO A 329 -19.88 3.43 3.90
C PRO A 329 -20.77 2.88 5.02
N PRO A 330 -21.97 3.43 5.22
CA PRO A 330 -23.07 2.65 5.80
C PRO A 330 -23.22 1.37 4.97
N HIS A 331 -23.20 0.23 5.65
CA HIS A 331 -23.32 -1.07 5.00
C HIS A 331 -23.92 -2.13 5.92
N GLN A 332 -24.25 -3.27 5.33
CA GLN A 332 -24.55 -4.54 5.99
C GLN A 332 -23.95 -5.67 5.16
N SER A 333 -23.46 -6.71 5.82
CA SER A 333 -23.22 -8.00 5.18
C SER A 333 -23.92 -9.13 5.92
N ALA A 334 -24.35 -10.15 5.19
CA ALA A 334 -24.85 -11.40 5.75
C ALA A 334 -24.34 -12.60 4.94
N VAL A 335 -23.96 -13.67 5.63
CA VAL A 335 -23.44 -14.90 5.04
C VAL A 335 -24.38 -16.08 5.26
N PHE A 336 -24.67 -16.79 4.18
CA PHE A 336 -25.57 -17.94 4.14
C PHE A 336 -24.85 -19.18 3.62
N ARG A 337 -25.06 -20.31 4.29
CA ARG A 337 -24.43 -21.58 3.90
C ARG A 337 -25.13 -22.21 2.71
N ARG A 338 -24.34 -22.71 1.77
CA ARG A 338 -24.78 -23.49 0.60
C ARG A 338 -23.86 -24.71 0.46
N GLY A 339 -24.12 -25.74 1.27
CA GLY A 339 -23.25 -26.92 1.33
C GLY A 339 -21.86 -26.59 1.87
N ASP A 340 -20.86 -26.69 1.00
CA ASP A 340 -19.44 -26.35 1.21
C ASP A 340 -19.08 -24.93 0.73
N THR A 341 -20.08 -24.15 0.30
CA THR A 341 -19.94 -22.74 -0.07
C THR A 341 -20.70 -21.82 0.86
N ALA A 342 -20.32 -20.55 0.82
CA ALA A 342 -20.94 -19.42 1.49
C ALA A 342 -21.46 -18.47 0.41
N LEU A 343 -22.74 -18.11 0.44
CA LEU A 343 -23.27 -16.98 -0.31
C LEU A 343 -23.23 -15.75 0.60
N VAL A 344 -22.48 -14.74 0.19
CA VAL A 344 -22.34 -13.47 0.90
C VAL A 344 -23.19 -12.42 0.21
N VAL A 345 -24.04 -11.76 0.97
CA VAL A 345 -24.79 -10.57 0.56
C VAL A 345 -24.14 -9.36 1.22
N ALA A 346 -23.79 -8.34 0.44
CA ALA A 346 -23.31 -7.07 0.96
C ALA A 346 -24.11 -5.92 0.35
N ALA A 347 -24.64 -5.04 1.18
CA ALA A 347 -25.41 -3.87 0.78
C ALA A 347 -24.80 -2.60 1.35
N TYR A 348 -24.91 -1.49 0.61
CA TYR A 348 -24.43 -0.16 1.03
C TYR A 348 -25.46 0.93 0.74
N ASP A 349 -25.41 2.02 1.51
CA ASP A 349 -26.19 3.24 1.26
C ASP A 349 -25.29 4.48 1.34
N LEU A 350 -24.98 5.03 0.16
CA LEU A 350 -24.23 6.27 -0.03
C LEU A 350 -25.13 7.43 -0.46
N ALA A 351 -26.46 7.27 -0.46
CA ALA A 351 -27.38 8.28 -0.99
C ALA A 351 -27.34 9.61 -0.21
N ALA A 352 -26.94 9.57 1.07
CA ALA A 352 -26.78 10.75 1.91
C ALA A 352 -25.36 11.34 1.90
N ASP A 353 -24.40 10.67 1.25
CA ASP A 353 -23.00 11.09 1.24
C ASP A 353 -22.70 11.97 0.02
N THR A 354 -22.43 13.26 0.27
CA THR A 354 -22.21 14.25 -0.78
C THR A 354 -20.96 13.99 -1.60
N LEU A 355 -20.01 13.17 -1.12
CA LEU A 355 -18.81 12.78 -1.87
C LEU A 355 -19.15 11.86 -3.05
N PHE A 356 -20.30 11.18 -3.02
CA PHE A 356 -20.70 10.16 -4.01
C PHE A 356 -21.92 10.57 -4.84
N VAL A 357 -22.42 11.79 -4.67
CA VAL A 357 -23.56 12.31 -5.44
C VAL A 357 -23.11 12.66 -6.87
N GLY A 358 -23.86 12.19 -7.87
CA GLY A 358 -23.71 12.59 -9.27
C GLY A 358 -22.53 11.95 -10.03
N GLY A 359 -21.70 11.14 -9.38
CA GLY A 359 -20.65 10.36 -10.03
C GLY A 359 -21.13 8.99 -10.52
N SER A 360 -20.54 8.48 -11.62
CA SER A 360 -20.64 7.05 -11.94
C SER A 360 -19.86 6.27 -10.87
N LEU A 361 -20.55 5.34 -10.21
CA LEU A 361 -19.98 4.51 -9.15
C LEU A 361 -19.58 3.16 -9.73
N ALA A 362 -18.43 2.63 -9.32
CA ALA A 362 -18.10 1.22 -9.49
C ALA A 362 -18.10 0.56 -8.11
N ALA A 363 -18.85 -0.53 -7.96
CA ALA A 363 -18.92 -1.27 -6.71
C ALA A 363 -18.30 -2.67 -6.87
N ALA A 364 -17.60 -3.12 -5.83
CA ALA A 364 -17.01 -4.45 -5.77
C ALA A 364 -17.20 -5.08 -4.38
N LEU A 365 -17.56 -6.36 -4.37
CA LEU A 365 -17.52 -7.22 -3.19
C LEU A 365 -16.40 -8.24 -3.40
N VAL A 366 -15.41 -8.17 -2.53
CA VAL A 366 -14.22 -9.04 -2.57
C VAL A 366 -14.27 -10.01 -1.39
N LEU A 367 -14.13 -11.30 -1.68
CA LEU A 367 -14.01 -12.37 -0.70
C LEU A 367 -12.64 -13.04 -0.86
N ALA A 368 -11.77 -12.88 0.13
CA ALA A 368 -10.41 -13.39 0.10
C ALA A 368 -10.14 -14.30 1.30
N ARG A 369 -9.62 -15.51 1.05
CA ARG A 369 -9.35 -16.50 2.12
C ARG A 369 -8.05 -16.24 2.85
N ASP A 370 -7.00 -15.93 2.09
CA ASP A 370 -5.64 -15.77 2.57
C ASP A 370 -4.81 -15.02 1.52
N GLU A 371 -3.53 -14.78 1.81
CA GLU A 371 -2.59 -14.09 0.93
C GLU A 371 -2.14 -14.90 -0.29
N ARG A 372 -2.55 -16.17 -0.43
CA ARG A 372 -2.04 -17.13 -1.42
C ARG A 372 -3.09 -17.54 -2.44
N SER A 373 -4.36 -17.40 -2.08
CA SER A 373 -5.50 -17.78 -2.89
C SER A 373 -6.02 -16.55 -3.65
N PRO A 374 -6.38 -16.69 -4.94
CA PRO A 374 -7.08 -15.63 -5.66
C PRO A 374 -8.36 -15.20 -4.93
N ALA A 375 -8.58 -13.89 -4.87
CA ALA A 375 -9.81 -13.36 -4.31
C ALA A 375 -10.97 -13.53 -5.30
N LEU A 376 -12.17 -13.82 -4.78
CA LEU A 376 -13.40 -13.82 -5.56
C LEU A 376 -13.95 -12.41 -5.56
N VAL A 377 -14.25 -11.86 -6.75
CA VAL A 377 -14.67 -10.46 -6.89
C VAL A 377 -15.96 -10.40 -7.70
N ALA A 378 -17.05 -9.98 -7.06
CA ALA A 378 -18.26 -9.55 -7.74
C ALA A 378 -18.16 -8.04 -8.00
N ARG A 379 -18.31 -7.62 -9.26
CA ARG A 379 -18.25 -6.21 -9.66
C ARG A 379 -19.56 -5.75 -10.25
N ARG A 380 -19.85 -4.46 -10.07
CA ARG A 380 -20.92 -3.75 -10.75
C ARG A 380 -20.41 -2.39 -11.16
N ASP A 381 -20.27 -2.20 -12.45
CA ASP A 381 -20.08 -0.88 -13.05
C ASP A 381 -21.42 -0.14 -13.07
N ASP A 382 -21.39 1.19 -13.10
CA ASP A 382 -22.58 2.06 -13.01
C ASP A 382 -23.51 1.69 -11.84
N ALA A 383 -22.89 1.45 -10.69
CA ALA A 383 -23.59 1.07 -9.48
C ALA A 383 -24.44 2.24 -8.95
N PRO A 384 -25.66 1.98 -8.46
CA PRO A 384 -26.48 3.00 -7.80
C PRO A 384 -25.86 3.42 -6.46
N ALA A 385 -26.24 4.59 -5.95
CA ALA A 385 -25.86 5.05 -4.61
C ALA A 385 -26.34 4.12 -3.48
N ARG A 386 -27.39 3.33 -3.75
CA ARG A 386 -27.86 2.22 -2.90
C ARG A 386 -27.76 0.92 -3.68
N GLY A 387 -26.84 0.06 -3.30
CA GLY A 387 -26.55 -1.16 -4.06
C GLY A 387 -26.44 -2.38 -3.18
N VAL A 388 -26.63 -3.54 -3.82
CA VAL A 388 -26.40 -4.87 -3.25
C VAL A 388 -25.50 -5.64 -4.20
N LEU A 389 -24.51 -6.34 -3.64
CA LEU A 389 -23.68 -7.30 -4.34
C LEU A 389 -23.80 -8.67 -3.66
N LEU A 390 -23.77 -9.72 -4.48
CA LEU A 390 -23.75 -11.10 -4.03
C LEU A 390 -22.50 -11.77 -4.58
N ALA A 391 -21.82 -12.56 -3.75
CA ALA A 391 -20.69 -13.37 -4.17
C ALA A 391 -20.68 -14.69 -3.41
N ALA A 392 -20.28 -15.77 -4.09
CA ALA A 392 -20.05 -17.06 -3.47
C ALA A 392 -18.56 -17.22 -3.10
N ALA A 393 -18.26 -17.91 -2.01
CA ALA A 393 -16.91 -18.32 -1.62
C ALA A 393 -16.93 -19.71 -0.97
N PRO A 394 -15.80 -20.42 -0.85
CA PRO A 394 -15.74 -21.62 -0.01
C PRO A 394 -16.18 -21.34 1.42
N TRP A 395 -16.93 -22.26 2.03
CA TRP A 395 -17.39 -22.14 3.41
C TRP A 395 -16.21 -22.21 4.38
N GLY A 396 -15.90 -21.07 5.00
CA GLY A 396 -14.79 -20.99 5.93
C GLY A 396 -14.38 -19.55 6.25
N PRO A 397 -13.29 -19.38 7.00
CA PRO A 397 -12.73 -18.07 7.33
C PRO A 397 -12.38 -17.28 6.06
N LEU A 398 -12.75 -16.00 6.03
CA LEU A 398 -12.44 -15.07 4.94
C LEU A 398 -12.29 -13.63 5.43
N VAL A 399 -11.70 -12.78 4.60
CA VAL A 399 -11.74 -11.33 4.68
C VAL A 399 -12.66 -10.82 3.58
N LEU A 400 -13.66 -10.05 3.99
CA LEU A 400 -14.61 -9.36 3.12
C LEU A 400 -14.14 -7.92 2.90
N SER A 401 -14.25 -7.42 1.68
CA SER A 401 -14.04 -6.00 1.34
C SER A 401 -15.18 -5.53 0.43
N LEU A 402 -15.99 -4.59 0.92
CA LEU A 402 -16.97 -3.87 0.14
C LEU A 402 -16.36 -2.54 -0.28
N GLU A 403 -16.24 -2.32 -1.58
CA GLU A 403 -15.49 -1.22 -2.17
C GLU A 403 -16.40 -0.49 -3.17
N VAL A 404 -16.57 0.82 -3.01
CA VAL A 404 -17.27 1.68 -3.97
C VAL A 404 -16.37 2.84 -4.34
N THR A 405 -16.16 3.06 -5.63
CA THR A 405 -15.25 4.08 -6.14
C THR A 405 -15.93 5.03 -7.13
N THR A 406 -15.41 6.24 -7.23
CA THR A 406 -15.79 7.23 -8.25
C THR A 406 -14.56 7.66 -9.03
N ALA A 407 -14.71 7.82 -10.35
CA ALA A 407 -13.59 8.24 -11.21
C ALA A 407 -13.32 9.75 -11.13
N ASN A 408 -14.37 10.57 -10.98
CA ASN A 408 -14.26 12.01 -10.83
C ASN A 408 -15.47 12.60 -10.06
N PRO A 409 -15.28 13.18 -8.86
CA PRO A 409 -14.04 13.22 -8.09
C PRO A 409 -13.55 11.81 -7.70
N ARG A 410 -12.29 11.65 -7.34
CA ARG A 410 -11.63 10.36 -7.05
C ARG A 410 -11.89 9.93 -5.60
N HIS A 411 -13.06 9.41 -5.27
CA HIS A 411 -13.41 9.02 -3.90
C HIS A 411 -13.55 7.51 -3.76
N VAL A 412 -13.28 7.02 -2.55
CA VAL A 412 -13.38 5.60 -2.20
C VAL A 412 -14.17 5.44 -0.91
N ALA A 413 -15.22 4.62 -0.96
CA ALA A 413 -15.87 4.08 0.22
C ALA A 413 -15.45 2.61 0.38
N ARG A 414 -14.93 2.24 1.55
CA ARG A 414 -14.48 0.88 1.84
C ARG A 414 -14.89 0.43 3.23
N ALA A 415 -15.53 -0.73 3.30
CA ALA A 415 -15.67 -1.50 4.53
C ALA A 415 -14.91 -2.83 4.38
N ARG A 416 -14.07 -3.19 5.37
CA ARG A 416 -13.28 -4.43 5.33
C ARG A 416 -13.21 -5.07 6.70
N TYR A 417 -13.47 -6.37 6.79
CA TYR A 417 -13.37 -7.12 8.04
C TYR A 417 -13.31 -8.62 7.78
N GLY A 418 -12.94 -9.36 8.82
CA GLY A 418 -12.94 -10.81 8.82
C GLY A 418 -14.33 -11.38 9.06
N TRP A 419 -14.57 -12.56 8.52
CA TRP A 419 -15.72 -13.40 8.83
C TRP A 419 -15.26 -14.85 9.02
N ARG A 420 -15.92 -15.58 9.92
CA ARG A 420 -15.75 -17.02 10.07
C ARG A 420 -17.08 -17.67 10.44
N PRO A 421 -17.30 -18.93 10.04
CA PRO A 421 -18.45 -19.67 10.52
C PRO A 421 -18.35 -19.87 12.04
N ALA A 422 -19.51 -19.96 12.70
CA ALA A 422 -19.58 -20.32 14.11
C ALA A 422 -18.88 -21.69 14.35
N PRO A 423 -18.25 -21.89 15.52
CA PRO A 423 -17.59 -23.16 15.85
C PRO A 423 -18.55 -24.35 15.70
N VAL A 424 -18.03 -25.46 15.15
CA VAL A 424 -18.77 -26.71 15.03
C VAL A 424 -19.00 -27.26 16.43
N GLY A 425 -20.24 -27.21 16.92
CA GLY A 425 -20.57 -27.63 18.28
C GLY A 425 -22.06 -27.77 18.55
N SER A 426 -22.90 -27.04 17.79
CA SER A 426 -24.35 -27.22 17.81
C SER A 426 -24.82 -27.98 16.57
N ARG A 427 -25.75 -28.93 16.76
CA ARG A 427 -26.42 -29.64 15.65
C ARG A 427 -27.18 -28.66 14.75
N VAL A 428 -27.85 -27.69 15.36
CA VAL A 428 -28.56 -26.61 14.68
C VAL A 428 -27.67 -25.38 14.64
N SER A 429 -27.58 -24.73 13.47
CA SER A 429 -26.85 -23.47 13.30
C SER A 429 -27.70 -22.45 12.57
N LEU A 430 -27.48 -21.17 12.87
CA LEU A 430 -28.16 -20.02 12.27
C LEU A 430 -27.23 -19.33 11.26
N SER A 431 -27.78 -18.81 10.16
CA SER A 431 -27.08 -17.87 9.28
C SER A 431 -26.85 -16.51 9.95
N ASP A 432 -26.16 -15.60 9.26
CA ASP A 432 -26.27 -14.18 9.62
C ASP A 432 -27.70 -13.67 9.38
N LEU A 433 -28.05 -12.59 10.09
CA LEU A 433 -29.33 -11.90 9.92
C LEU A 433 -29.24 -10.90 8.77
N LEU A 434 -30.15 -11.00 7.79
CA LEU A 434 -30.29 -10.02 6.73
C LEU A 434 -31.47 -9.10 7.00
N LEU A 435 -31.19 -7.80 7.11
CA LEU A 435 -32.20 -6.75 7.14
C LEU A 435 -32.53 -6.29 5.72
N PHE A 436 -33.81 -6.19 5.38
CA PHE A 436 -34.28 -5.74 4.07
C PHE A 436 -35.49 -4.82 4.17
N ASP A 437 -35.72 -4.02 3.13
CA ASP A 437 -36.92 -3.20 3.00
C ASP A 437 -38.10 -4.05 2.48
N PRO A 438 -39.13 -4.31 3.32
CA PRO A 438 -40.19 -5.24 2.95
C PRO A 438 -41.06 -4.62 1.84
N PRO A 439 -41.42 -5.39 0.80
CA PRO A 439 -42.42 -4.96 -0.18
C PRO A 439 -43.80 -4.78 0.49
N PRO A 440 -44.68 -3.95 -0.09
CA PRO A 440 -46.01 -3.73 0.45
C PRO A 440 -46.93 -4.95 0.35
N ASP A 441 -46.74 -5.80 -0.66
CA ASP A 441 -47.72 -6.84 -1.01
C ASP A 441 -47.45 -8.20 -0.33
N SER A 442 -46.21 -8.72 -0.43
CA SER A 442 -45.88 -10.06 0.07
C SER A 442 -44.40 -10.22 0.40
N LEU A 443 -44.11 -10.88 1.53
CA LEU A 443 -42.72 -11.10 1.97
C LEU A 443 -41.96 -12.01 0.99
N PRO A 444 -40.66 -11.72 0.74
CA PRO A 444 -39.79 -12.60 -0.03
C PRO A 444 -39.75 -14.02 0.52
N ALA A 445 -39.99 -15.03 -0.33
CA ALA A 445 -39.95 -16.44 0.05
C ALA A 445 -38.53 -17.07 -0.05
N THR A 446 -37.61 -16.39 -0.72
CA THR A 446 -36.25 -16.89 -1.02
C THR A 446 -35.21 -15.87 -0.59
N LEU A 447 -34.00 -16.32 -0.27
CA LEU A 447 -32.88 -15.42 0.03
C LEU A 447 -32.63 -14.44 -1.13
N GLU A 448 -32.67 -14.90 -2.38
CA GLU A 448 -32.30 -14.10 -3.54
C GLU A 448 -33.25 -12.89 -3.71
N SER A 449 -34.56 -13.10 -3.52
CA SER A 449 -35.54 -12.01 -3.54
C SER A 449 -35.45 -11.09 -2.32
N ALA A 450 -35.09 -11.59 -1.14
CA ALA A 450 -34.82 -10.77 0.04
C ALA A 450 -33.53 -9.93 -0.13
N ALA A 451 -32.47 -10.54 -0.67
CA ALA A 451 -31.16 -9.94 -0.87
C ALA A 451 -31.21 -8.73 -1.81
N LEU A 452 -32.01 -8.78 -2.88
CA LEU A 452 -32.19 -7.62 -3.77
C LEU A 452 -32.76 -6.37 -3.07
N ARG A 453 -33.36 -6.54 -1.89
CA ARG A 453 -33.92 -5.47 -1.06
C ARG A 453 -33.11 -5.26 0.23
N ALA A 454 -31.93 -5.88 0.32
CA ALA A 454 -31.07 -5.77 1.48
C ALA A 454 -30.75 -4.31 1.78
N ARG A 455 -30.85 -3.95 3.05
CA ARG A 455 -30.55 -2.59 3.49
C ARG A 455 -29.06 -2.36 3.57
N GLY A 456 -28.65 -1.19 3.08
CA GLY A 456 -27.28 -0.70 3.18
C GLY A 456 -26.88 -0.17 4.55
N SER A 457 -27.57 -0.53 5.63
CA SER A 457 -27.21 -0.13 6.99
C SER A 457 -27.89 -1.02 8.03
N GLY A 458 -27.14 -1.38 9.06
CA GLY A 458 -27.67 -1.99 10.27
C GLY A 458 -28.44 -1.02 11.17
N ILE A 459 -28.41 0.28 10.88
CA ILE A 459 -29.16 1.31 11.61
C ILE A 459 -30.51 1.53 10.93
N VAL A 460 -31.57 1.40 11.71
CA VAL A 460 -32.93 1.28 11.21
C VAL A 460 -33.80 2.38 11.83
N PRO A 461 -34.60 3.12 11.05
CA PRO A 461 -35.56 4.03 11.62
C PRO A 461 -36.70 3.24 12.27
N SER A 462 -37.19 3.69 13.42
CA SER A 462 -38.21 2.97 14.21
C SER A 462 -39.64 3.16 13.68
N ASP A 463 -39.84 4.06 12.72
CA ASP A 463 -41.13 4.45 12.16
C ASP A 463 -41.48 3.75 10.85
N ARG A 464 -40.64 2.80 10.39
CA ARG A 464 -40.84 2.06 9.14
C ARG A 464 -40.78 0.55 9.36
N PRO A 465 -41.55 -0.23 8.58
CA PRO A 465 -41.44 -1.68 8.58
C PRO A 465 -40.03 -2.17 8.27
N LEU A 466 -39.63 -3.27 8.91
CA LEU A 466 -38.32 -3.90 8.75
C LEU A 466 -38.50 -5.39 8.42
N GLY A 467 -37.98 -5.82 7.28
CA GLY A 467 -37.89 -7.23 6.91
C GLY A 467 -36.66 -7.89 7.54
N LEU A 468 -36.85 -9.10 8.06
CA LEU A 468 -35.80 -9.94 8.62
C LEU A 468 -35.75 -11.26 7.85
N TYR A 469 -34.56 -11.69 7.44
CA TYR A 469 -34.35 -13.00 6.80
C TYR A 469 -33.18 -13.72 7.46
N TRP A 470 -33.36 -15.00 7.79
CA TRP A 470 -32.32 -15.90 8.27
C TRP A 470 -32.64 -17.34 7.87
N GLU A 471 -31.62 -18.20 7.89
CA GLU A 471 -31.75 -19.63 7.62
C GLU A 471 -31.32 -20.45 8.84
N LEU A 472 -31.99 -21.58 9.03
CA LEU A 472 -31.65 -22.60 10.03
C LEU A 472 -31.10 -23.82 9.30
N TYR A 473 -29.98 -24.35 9.80
CA TYR A 473 -29.32 -25.54 9.26
C TYR A 473 -29.29 -26.66 10.29
N GLY A 474 -29.17 -27.91 9.81
CA GLY A 474 -29.04 -29.08 10.66
C GLY A 474 -30.34 -29.54 11.32
N LEU A 475 -31.48 -29.11 10.75
CA LEU A 475 -32.80 -29.54 11.20
C LEU A 475 -33.10 -31.00 10.82
N THR A 476 -33.92 -31.67 11.61
CA THR A 476 -34.40 -33.03 11.29
C THR A 476 -35.35 -33.02 10.08
N ALA A 477 -35.29 -34.07 9.24
CA ALA A 477 -36.11 -34.17 8.03
C ALA A 477 -37.63 -34.24 8.31
N GLY A 478 -38.04 -34.66 9.52
CA GLY A 478 -39.42 -34.69 9.97
C GLY A 478 -39.95 -33.37 10.55
N GLY A 479 -39.12 -32.33 10.56
CA GLY A 479 -39.38 -31.08 11.27
C GLY A 479 -39.10 -31.20 12.78
N GLU A 480 -38.64 -30.10 13.35
CA GLU A 480 -38.47 -29.94 14.79
C GLU A 480 -38.80 -28.51 15.19
N MET A 481 -39.26 -28.33 16.44
CA MET A 481 -39.53 -26.99 16.96
C MET A 481 -38.23 -26.30 17.34
N VAL A 482 -38.05 -25.08 16.87
CA VAL A 482 -36.90 -24.24 17.20
C VAL A 482 -37.40 -22.90 17.71
N THR A 483 -36.84 -22.43 18.82
CA THR A 483 -37.14 -21.10 19.35
C THR A 483 -36.09 -20.12 18.85
N THR A 484 -36.52 -19.09 18.13
CA THR A 484 -35.66 -17.97 17.71
C THR A 484 -36.06 -16.72 18.45
N ALA A 485 -35.07 -16.00 19.01
CA ALA A 485 -35.27 -14.70 19.63
C ALA A 485 -34.54 -13.62 18.84
N VAL A 486 -35.22 -12.51 18.55
CA VAL A 486 -34.63 -11.32 17.94
C VAL A 486 -34.63 -10.22 18.98
N SER A 487 -33.51 -9.50 19.10
CA SER A 487 -33.38 -8.37 20.01
C SER A 487 -32.89 -7.14 19.24
N VAL A 488 -33.41 -5.98 19.59
CA VAL A 488 -33.02 -4.69 19.03
C VAL A 488 -32.35 -3.85 20.12
N ILE A 489 -31.28 -3.14 19.76
CA ILE A 489 -30.59 -2.23 20.68
C ILE A 489 -30.94 -0.80 20.26
N PRO A 490 -31.67 -0.03 21.09
CA PRO A 490 -31.99 1.36 20.76
C PRO A 490 -30.71 2.19 20.71
N LEU A 491 -30.54 2.94 19.62
CA LEU A 491 -29.47 3.91 19.45
C LEU A 491 -30.01 5.32 19.68
N LYS A 492 -29.35 6.11 20.54
CA LYS A 492 -29.63 7.54 20.70
C LYS A 492 -28.71 8.34 19.80
N LYS A 493 -29.29 9.23 19.00
CA LYS A 493 -28.55 10.23 18.24
C LYS A 493 -28.22 11.38 19.19
N SER A 494 -26.94 11.62 19.44
CA SER A 494 -26.45 12.78 20.20
C SER A 494 -25.66 13.72 19.29
N PHE A 495 -25.32 14.91 19.77
CA PHE A 495 -24.48 15.85 19.02
C PHE A 495 -23.07 15.29 18.73
N LEU A 496 -22.62 14.29 19.52
CA LEU A 496 -21.33 13.61 19.38
C LEU A 496 -21.41 12.34 18.51
N GLY A 497 -22.57 12.03 17.93
CA GLY A 497 -22.80 10.84 17.12
C GLY A 497 -23.81 9.85 17.73
N LEU A 498 -23.91 8.66 17.12
CA LEU A 498 -24.78 7.57 17.54
C LEU A 498 -24.15 6.80 18.70
N GLY A 499 -24.87 6.72 19.83
CA GLY A 499 -24.49 5.93 20.99
C GLY A 499 -25.60 4.98 21.42
N ARG A 500 -25.27 3.90 22.14
CA ARG A 500 -26.29 3.03 22.74
C ARG A 500 -27.12 3.84 23.74
N SER A 501 -28.45 3.72 23.70
CA SER A 501 -29.27 4.20 24.81
C SER A 501 -28.97 3.34 26.03
N LYS A 502 -28.78 3.99 27.18
CA LYS A 502 -28.97 3.31 28.47
C LYS A 502 -30.40 2.82 28.59
#